data_AF-A0A2A5IYF6-F1
#
_entry.id   AF-A0A2A5IYF6-F1
#
_cell.length_a   1.000
_cell.length_b   1.000
_cell.length_c   1.000
_cell.angle_alpha   90.00
_cell.angle_beta   90.00
_cell.angle_gamma   90.00
#
_symmetry.space_group_name_H-M   'P 1'
#
loop_
_entity.id
_entity.type
_entity.pdbx_description
1 polymer ?
#
loop_
_entity_poly.entity_id
_entity_poly.type
_entity_poly.pdbx_seq_one_letter_code
_entity_poly.pdbx_strand_id
1 'polypeptide(L)'
;MSTWKTFRYSVLHFFIVFMLFSTSFLAEPNGGKWMLAYMVLIGIVSFSVEYMLYRNTSNQKQEVRRMKYLYFIMFQIAMTLILLFCFQMLMNRSI
;
A
#
# COMPACT_ATOMS: atom_id res chain seq x y z
N MET A 1 -4.38 -17.45 16.09
CA MET A 1 -4.84 -16.92 14.79
C MET A 1 -3.60 -16.81 13.90
N SER A 2 -3.53 -17.48 12.74
CA SER A 2 -2.35 -17.39 11.86
C SER A 2 -2.07 -15.91 11.52
N THR A 3 -0.83 -15.46 11.68
CA THR A 3 -0.36 -14.08 11.39
C THR A 3 -0.75 -13.64 9.97
N TRP A 4 -0.89 -14.57 9.03
CA TRP A 4 -1.35 -14.31 7.66
C TRP A 4 -2.81 -13.85 7.57
N LYS A 5 -3.68 -14.28 8.49
CA LYS A 5 -5.06 -13.77 8.54
C LYS A 5 -5.14 -12.33 9.05
N THR A 6 -4.08 -11.84 9.70
CA THR A 6 -4.03 -10.49 10.25
C THR A 6 -3.69 -9.46 9.18
N PHE A 7 -2.84 -9.79 8.21
CA PHE A 7 -2.34 -8.85 7.19
C PHE A 7 -3.11 -8.87 5.87
N ARG A 8 -4.36 -9.33 5.89
CA ARG A 8 -5.12 -9.59 4.67
C ARG A 8 -5.37 -8.29 3.89
N TYR A 9 -5.51 -7.15 4.57
CA TYR A 9 -5.77 -5.89 3.89
C TYR A 9 -4.52 -5.36 3.19
N SER A 10 -3.34 -5.41 3.81
CA SER A 10 -2.09 -5.03 3.12
C SER A 10 -1.75 -5.96 1.97
N VAL A 11 -1.96 -7.28 2.13
CA VAL A 11 -1.72 -8.24 1.06
C VAL A 11 -2.64 -7.96 -0.14
N LEU A 12 -3.95 -7.80 0.09
CA LEU A 12 -4.90 -7.48 -0.97
C LEU A 12 -4.57 -6.14 -1.64
N HIS A 13 -4.28 -5.11 -0.84
CA HIS A 13 -3.89 -3.81 -1.35
C HIS A 13 -2.64 -3.88 -2.24
N PHE A 14 -1.61 -4.61 -1.81
CA PHE A 14 -0.39 -4.81 -2.59
C PHE A 14 -0.69 -5.43 -3.97
N PHE A 15 -1.50 -6.49 -4.03
CA PHE A 15 -1.89 -7.11 -5.31
C PHE A 15 -2.70 -6.18 -6.21
N ILE A 16 -3.64 -5.44 -5.64
CA ILE A 16 -4.45 -4.47 -6.39
C ILE A 16 -3.57 -3.39 -6.99
N VAL A 17 -2.66 -2.82 -6.20
CA VAL A 17 -1.71 -1.79 -6.64
C VAL A 17 -0.78 -2.33 -7.74
N PHE A 18 -0.28 -3.56 -7.58
CA PHE A 18 0.55 -4.21 -8.59
C PHE A 18 -0.19 -4.34 -9.93
N MET A 19 -1.42 -4.85 -9.91
CA MET A 19 -2.22 -5.03 -11.13
C MET A 19 -2.58 -3.70 -11.79
N LEU A 20 -2.96 -2.68 -11.02
CA LEU A 20 -3.43 -1.40 -11.55
C LEU A 20 -2.31 -0.55 -12.15
N PHE A 21 -1.13 -0.53 -11.54
CA PHE A 21 -0.11 0.46 -11.87
C PHE A 21 1.13 -0.11 -12.58
N SER A 22 1.33 -1.44 -12.60
CA SER A 22 2.50 -2.05 -13.25
C SER A 22 2.67 -1.64 -14.71
N THR A 23 1.59 -1.59 -15.50
CA THR A 23 1.62 -1.17 -16.91
C THR A 23 2.05 0.28 -17.08
N SER A 24 1.62 1.17 -16.18
CA SER A 24 1.97 2.59 -16.21
C SER A 24 3.45 2.84 -15.96
N PHE A 25 4.10 2.01 -15.14
CA PHE A 25 5.54 2.07 -14.94
C PHE A 25 6.31 1.43 -16.08
N LEU A 26 5.90 0.25 -16.56
CA LEU A 26 6.63 -0.50 -17.58
C LEU A 26 6.65 0.15 -18.97
N ALA A 27 5.81 1.17 -19.20
CA ALA A 27 5.79 1.94 -20.44
C ALA A 27 7.03 2.85 -20.63
N GLU A 28 7.76 3.19 -19.56
CA GLU A 28 8.88 4.13 -19.61
C GLU A 28 10.25 3.42 -19.51
N PRO A 29 11.32 4.00 -20.09
CA PRO A 29 12.67 3.48 -19.92
C PRO A 29 13.08 3.60 -18.43
N ASN A 30 13.69 2.53 -17.89
CA ASN A 30 13.93 2.35 -16.45
C ASN A 30 12.69 2.21 -15.56
N GLY A 31 11.48 2.15 -16.13
CA GLY A 31 10.23 2.04 -15.39
C GLY A 31 10.13 0.85 -14.45
N GLY A 32 10.77 -0.28 -14.80
CA GLY A 32 10.86 -1.44 -13.92
C GLY A 32 11.56 -1.17 -12.58
N LYS A 33 12.59 -0.31 -12.54
CA LYS A 33 13.28 0.08 -11.29
C LYS A 33 12.37 0.92 -10.41
N TRP A 34 11.68 1.89 -11.01
CA TRP A 34 10.73 2.76 -10.33
C TRP A 34 9.50 1.98 -9.83
N MET A 35 9.00 1.02 -10.60
CA MET A 35 7.95 0.09 -10.17
C MET A 35 8.37 -0.68 -8.92
N LEU A 36 9.58 -1.26 -8.92
CA LEU A 36 10.10 -2.04 -7.79
C LEU A 36 10.20 -1.17 -6.53
N ALA A 37 10.76 0.04 -6.65
CA ALA A 37 10.86 0.99 -5.55
C ALA A 37 9.46 1.40 -5.03
N TYR A 38 8.51 1.65 -5.92
CA TYR A 38 7.13 1.98 -5.58
C TYR A 38 6.44 0.84 -4.80
N MET A 39 6.56 -0.40 -5.30
CA MET A 39 5.96 -1.57 -4.66
C MET A 39 6.57 -1.86 -3.28
N VAL A 40 7.88 -1.69 -3.13
CA VAL A 40 8.57 -1.86 -1.85
C VAL A 40 8.08 -0.83 -0.83
N LEU A 41 7.96 0.44 -1.23
CA LEU A 41 7.45 1.50 -0.35
C LEU A 41 6.00 1.23 0.09
N ILE A 42 5.13 0.86 -0.86
CA ILE A 42 3.73 0.52 -0.57
C ILE A 42 3.65 -0.66 0.40
N GLY A 43 4.46 -1.70 0.19
CA GLY A 43 4.56 -2.84 1.07
C GLY A 43 4.99 -2.44 2.49
N ILE A 44 6.13 -1.77 2.63
CA ILE A 44 6.66 -1.38 3.95
C ILE A 44 5.63 -0.55 4.72
N VAL A 45 5.05 0.48 4.10
CA VAL A 45 4.09 1.37 4.77
C VAL A 45 2.82 0.62 5.16
N SER A 46 2.21 -0.12 4.22
CA SER A 46 0.94 -0.83 4.47
C SER A 46 1.08 -1.85 5.59
N PHE A 47 2.08 -2.73 5.49
CA PHE A 47 2.28 -3.79 6.48
C PHE A 47 2.67 -3.24 7.86
N SER A 48 3.48 -2.18 7.92
CA SER A 48 3.86 -1.55 9.19
C SER A 48 2.65 -0.91 9.89
N VAL A 49 1.82 -0.20 9.13
CA VAL A 49 0.62 0.47 9.68
C VAL A 49 -0.43 -0.56 10.08
N GLU A 50 -0.66 -1.62 9.29
CA GLU A 50 -1.58 -2.70 9.66
C GLU A 50 -1.11 -3.45 10.91
N TYR A 51 0.21 -3.69 11.05
CA TYR A 51 0.78 -4.29 12.26
C TYR A 51 0.51 -3.44 13.50
N MET A 52 0.79 -2.14 13.41
CA MET A 52 0.52 -1.19 14.50
C MET A 52 -0.97 -1.13 14.82
N LEU A 53 -1.81 -1.10 13.80
CA LEU A 53 -3.25 -1.08 13.95
C LEU A 53 -3.76 -2.33 14.65
N TYR A 54 -3.30 -3.51 14.24
CA TYR A 54 -3.63 -4.78 14.87
C TYR A 54 -3.24 -4.79 16.35
N ARG A 55 -2.01 -4.38 16.68
CA ARG A 55 -1.53 -4.33 18.07
C ARG A 55 -2.40 -3.41 18.94
N ASN A 56 -2.73 -2.22 18.45
CA ASN A 56 -3.50 -1.21 19.18
C ASN A 56 -5.02 -1.49 19.24
N THR A 57 -5.54 -2.39 18.41
CA THR A 57 -6.99 -2.69 18.36
C THR A 57 -7.35 -4.10 18.82
N SER A 58 -6.35 -4.91 19.21
CA SER A 58 -6.52 -6.29 19.68
C SER A 58 -7.51 -6.43 20.85
N ASN A 59 -7.46 -5.50 21.80
CA ASN A 59 -8.31 -5.49 23.01
C ASN A 59 -9.58 -4.63 22.89
N GLN A 60 -9.87 -4.08 21.70
CA GLN A 60 -11.02 -3.19 21.51
C GLN A 60 -12.24 -3.93 20.95
N LYS A 61 -13.43 -3.35 21.18
CA LYS A 61 -14.69 -3.86 20.61
C LYS A 61 -14.59 -3.98 19.09
N GLN A 62 -15.19 -5.03 18.54
CA GLN A 62 -15.12 -5.36 17.12
C GLN A 62 -15.58 -4.22 16.19
N GLU A 63 -16.56 -3.42 16.61
CA GLU A 63 -17.04 -2.27 15.85
C GLU A 63 -15.99 -1.16 15.71
N VAL A 64 -15.32 -0.80 16.81
CA VAL A 64 -14.24 0.21 16.81
C VAL A 64 -13.07 -0.26 15.96
N ARG A 65 -12.74 -1.57 16.03
CA ARG A 65 -11.73 -2.18 15.17
C ARG A 65 -12.12 -2.04 13.69
N ARG A 66 -13.36 -2.38 13.32
CA ARG A 66 -13.85 -2.28 11.93
C ARG A 66 -13.72 -0.86 11.38
N MET A 67 -14.10 0.15 12.16
CA MET A 67 -13.98 1.56 11.74
C MET A 67 -12.53 1.96 11.48
N LYS A 68 -11.59 1.58 12.38
CA LYS A 68 -10.17 1.90 12.20
C LYS A 68 -9.54 1.20 10.98
N TYR A 69 -9.94 -0.03 10.69
CA TYR A 69 -9.52 -0.71 9.46
C TYR A 69 -10.08 -0.05 8.20
N LEU A 70 -11.28 0.52 8.27
CA LEU A 70 -11.87 1.27 7.16
C LEU A 70 -11.08 2.57 6.89
N TYR A 71 -10.70 3.31 7.93
CA TYR A 71 -9.78 4.46 7.82
C TYR A 71 -8.41 4.05 7.29
N PHE A 72 -7.89 2.91 7.70
CA PHE A 72 -6.63 2.37 7.18
C PHE A 72 -6.70 2.11 5.68
N ILE A 73 -7.78 1.50 5.18
CA ILE A 73 -7.98 1.27 3.74
C ILE A 73 -8.06 2.62 2.99
N MET A 74 -8.79 3.60 3.53
CA MET A 74 -8.85 4.95 2.94
C MET A 74 -7.46 5.59 2.87
N PHE A 75 -6.67 5.46 3.94
CA PHE A 75 -5.30 5.94 3.99
C PHE A 75 -4.40 5.25 2.95
N GLN A 76 -4.53 3.92 2.80
CA GLN A 76 -3.79 3.17 1.78
C GLN A 76 -4.08 3.70 0.38
N ILE A 77 -5.34 3.93 0.04
CA ILE A 77 -5.74 4.45 -1.28
C ILE A 77 -5.15 5.86 -1.49
N ALA A 78 -5.32 6.77 -0.52
CA ALA A 78 -4.81 8.13 -0.62
C ALA A 78 -3.28 8.17 -0.80
N MET A 79 -2.55 7.42 0.02
CA MET A 79 -1.08 7.32 -0.08
C MET A 79 -0.62 6.71 -1.40
N THR A 80 -1.35 5.72 -1.92
CA THR A 80 -1.06 5.07 -3.21
C THR A 80 -1.11 6.08 -4.35
N LEU A 81 -2.15 6.92 -4.39
CA LEU A 81 -2.32 7.94 -5.42
C LEU A 81 -1.27 9.05 -5.32
N ILE A 82 -0.97 9.51 -4.09
CA ILE A 82 0.07 10.52 -3.85
C ILE A 82 1.42 9.99 -4.31
N LEU A 83 1.80 8.78 -3.88
CA LEU A 83 3.08 8.17 -4.28
C LEU A 83 3.12 7.94 -5.78
N LEU A 84 2.03 7.51 -6.41
CA LEU A 84 1.98 7.33 -7.86
C LEU A 84 2.30 8.64 -8.57
N PHE A 85 1.65 9.75 -8.16
CA PHE A 85 1.92 11.06 -8.72
C PHE A 85 3.38 11.49 -8.53
N CYS A 86 3.95 11.31 -7.34
CA CYS A 86 5.35 11.61 -7.07
C CYS A 86 6.31 10.81 -7.97
N PHE A 87 6.05 9.50 -8.13
CA PHE A 87 6.87 8.63 -8.96
C PHE A 87 6.76 8.96 -10.45
N GLN A 88 5.56 9.31 -10.93
CA GLN A 88 5.34 9.79 -12.30
C GLN A 88 6.11 11.09 -12.57
N MET A 89 6.05 12.07 -11.65
CA MET A 89 6.84 13.29 -11.77
C MET A 89 8.35 13.04 -11.78
N LEU A 90 8.81 12.11 -10.93
CA LEU A 90 10.22 11.76 -10.82
C LEU A 90 10.72 11.05 -12.08
N MET A 91 9.94 10.12 -12.61
CA MET A 91 10.24 9.40 -13.84
C MET A 91 10.30 10.34 -15.04
N ASN A 92 9.34 11.28 -15.15
CA ASN A 92 9.30 12.31 -16.19
C ASN A 92 10.49 13.30 -16.13
N ARG A 93 11.11 13.50 -14.95
CA ARG A 93 12.36 14.29 -14.82
C ARG A 93 13.63 13.47 -15.05
N SER A 94 13.54 12.15 -15.08
CA SER A 94 14.68 11.24 -15.24
C SER A 94 14.97 10.84 -16.68
N ILE A 95 14.19 11.37 -17.62
CA ILE A 95 14.40 11.36 -19.09
C ILE A 95 15.17 12.62 -19.47
#